data_AF-A0A0F9AZI6-F1
#
_entry.id   AF-A0A0F9AZI6-F1
#
_cell.length_a   1.000
_cell.length_b   1.000
_cell.length_c   1.000
_cell.angle_alpha   90.00
_cell.angle_beta   90.00
_cell.angle_gamma   90.00
#
_symmetry.space_group_name_H-M   'P 1'
#
loop_
_entity.id
_entity.type
_entity.pdbx_description
1 polymer ?
#
loop_
_entity_poly.entity_id
_entity_poly.type
_entity_poly.pdbx_seq_one_letter_code
_entity_poly.pdbx_strand_id
1 'polypeptide(L)' 'MLSYFCAPCQLYYREAELLTGKRCPECRGGVKPRVVLGGQVMGDA' A
#
# COMPACT_ATOMS: atom_id res chain seq x y z
N MET A 1 9.19 7.38 3.75
CA MET A 1 9.16 5.91 3.60
C MET A 1 8.01 5.58 2.66
N LEU A 2 8.21 4.72 1.65
CA LEU A 2 7.14 4.34 0.73
C LEU A 2 6.33 3.19 1.35
N SER A 3 5.02 3.37 1.47
CA SER A 3 4.08 2.34 1.92
C SER A 3 3.08 2.05 0.82
N TYR A 4 2.48 0.87 0.80
CA TYR A 4 1.52 0.46 -0.21
C TYR A 4 0.17 0.21 0.44
N PHE A 5 -0.85 0.94 0.01
CA PHE A 5 -2.18 0.86 0.58
C PHE A 5 -3.11 0.00 -0.28
N CYS A 6 -3.77 -0.95 0.36
CA CYS A 6 -4.83 -1.75 -0.24
C CYS A 6 -6.20 -1.20 0.18
N ALA A 7 -6.95 -0.61 -0.75
CA ALA A 7 -8.26 -0.03 -0.45
C ALA A 7 -9.31 -1.08 0.00
N PRO A 8 -9.42 -2.28 -0.61
CA PRO A 8 -10.35 -3.30 -0.14
C PRO A 8 -10.07 -3.79 1.29
N CYS A 9 -8.79 -3.96 1.65
CA CYS A 9 -8.40 -4.47 2.96
C CYS A 9 -8.21 -3.37 4.01
N GLN A 10 -8.10 -2.10 3.58
CA GLN A 10 -7.72 -0.96 4.43
C GLN A 10 -6.40 -1.18 5.19
N LEU A 11 -5.46 -1.90 4.57
CA LEU A 11 -4.16 -2.27 5.16
C LEU A 11 -3.00 -1.65 4.40
N TYR A 12 -1.91 -1.38 5.14
CA TYR A 12 -0.64 -0.89 4.61
C TYR A 12 0.41 -2.01 4.60
N TYR A 13 1.15 -2.06 3.51
CA TYR A 13 2.23 -3.04 3.29
C TYR A 13 3.52 -2.33 2.89
N ARG A 14 4.65 -2.92 3.25
CA ARG A 14 5.96 -2.59 2.66
C ARG A 14 6.10 -3.31 1.32
N GLU A 15 7.02 -2.83 0.48
CA GLU A 15 7.26 -3.45 -0.83
C GLU A 15 7.60 -4.93 -0.73
N ALA A 16 8.38 -5.32 0.30
CA ALA A 16 8.79 -6.70 0.54
C ALA A 16 7.64 -7.64 0.93
N GLU A 17 6.49 -7.10 1.36
CA GLU A 17 5.32 -7.89 1.78
C GLU A 17 4.34 -8.12 0.62
N LEU A 18 4.52 -7.43 -0.51
CA LEU A 18 3.63 -7.54 -1.65
C LEU A 18 3.93 -8.79 -2.49
N LEU A 19 2.89 -9.36 -3.07
CA LEU A 19 3.02 -10.38 -4.10
C LEU A 19 3.65 -9.79 -5.37
N THR A 20 4.18 -10.66 -6.22
CA THR A 20 4.73 -10.30 -7.53
C THR A 20 3.76 -9.41 -8.31
N GLY A 21 4.25 -8.28 -8.83
CA GLY A 21 3.42 -7.28 -9.50
C GLY A 21 2.71 -6.30 -8.57
N LYS A 22 3.21 -6.12 -7.33
CA LYS A 22 2.69 -5.16 -6.34
C LYS A 22 1.22 -5.41 -6.02
N ARG A 23 0.89 -6.64 -5.61
CA ARG A 23 -0.48 -7.02 -5.22
C ARG A 23 -0.59 -7.30 -3.73
N CYS A 24 -1.77 -7.02 -3.20
CA CYS A 24 -2.10 -7.28 -1.79
C CYS A 24 -1.99 -8.79 -1.50
N PRO A 25 -1.27 -9.22 -0.44
CA PRO A 25 -1.17 -10.63 -0.09
C PRO A 25 -2.51 -11.25 0.34
N GLU A 26 -3.41 -10.46 0.94
CA GLU A 26 -4.69 -10.93 1.47
C GLU A 26 -5.74 -11.14 0.37
N CYS A 27 -6.03 -10.09 -0.41
CA CYS A 27 -7.13 -10.10 -1.38
C CYS A 27 -6.66 -10.22 -2.83
N ARG A 28 -5.34 -10.27 -3.09
CA ARG A 28 -4.72 -10.23 -4.42
C ARG A 28 -5.07 -9.00 -5.27
N GLY A 29 -5.74 -8.01 -4.68
CA GLY A 29 -6.10 -6.75 -5.30
C GLY A 29 -4.89 -5.85 -5.55
N GLY A 30 -5.09 -4.82 -6.37
CA GLY A 30 -4.09 -3.80 -6.62
C GLY A 30 -3.86 -2.93 -5.38
N VAL A 31 -2.59 -2.61 -5.12
CA VAL A 31 -2.18 -1.68 -4.06
C VAL A 31 -1.63 -0.40 -4.67
N LYS A 32 -1.90 0.74 -4.04
CA LYS A 32 -1.37 2.04 -4.50
C LYS A 32 -0.21 2.46 -3.60
N PRO A 33 0.95 2.86 -4.15
CA PRO A 33 2.01 3.46 -3.35
C PRO A 33 1.50 4.76 -2.73
N ARG A 34 1.77 4.94 -1.43
CA ARG A 34 1.54 6.16 -0.67
C ARG A 34 2.84 6.57 0.00
N VAL A 35 3.15 7.85 -0.10
CA VAL A 35 4.29 8.42 0.60
C VAL A 35 3.84 8.75 2.02
N VAL A 36 4.49 8.14 3.00
CA VAL A 36 4.31 8.51 4.41
C VAL A 36 5.43 9.47 4.78
N LEU A 37 5.06 10.73 5.01
CA LEU A 37 5.93 11.82 5.49
C LEU A 37 5.45 12.20 6.89
N GLY A 38 6.27 11.97 7.91
CA GLY A 38 5.97 12.40 9.29
C GLY A 38 4.66 11.88 9.90
N GLY A 39 4.21 10.67 9.52
CA GLY A 39 2.94 10.10 10.00
C GLY A 39 1.69 10.62 9.28
N GLN A 40 1.85 11.52 8.31
CA GLN A 40 0.78 11.97 7.42
C GLN A 40 0.84 11.16 6.12
N VAL A 41 -0.26 10.50 5.80
CA VAL A 41 -0.44 9.77 4.54
C VAL A 41 -0.82 10.79 3.47
N MET A 42 0.12 11.15 2.61
CA MET A 42 -0.15 12.05 1.49
C MET A 42 -0.58 11.23 0.28
N GLY A 43 -1.85 11.37 -0.12
CA GLY A 43 -2.37 10.78 -1.35
C GLY A 43 -3.86 10.53 -1.33
N ASP A 44 -4.67 11.57 -1.51
CA ASP A 44 -6.00 11.45 -2.14
C ASP A 44 -6.31 12.78 -2.84
N ALA A 45 -6.38 12.72 -4.17
CA ALA A 45 -7.17 13.56 -5.05
C ALA A 45 -7.70 12.65 -6.16
#